data_AF-V7HJQ0-F1
#
_entry.id   AF-V7HJQ0-F1
#
_cell.length_a   1.000
_cell.length_b   1.000
_cell.length_c   1.000
_cell.angle_alpha   90.00
_cell.angle_beta   90.00
_cell.angle_gamma   90.00
#
_symmetry.space_group_name_H-M   'P 1'
#
loop_
_entity.id
_entity.type
_entity.pdbx_description
1 polymer ?
#
loop_
_entity_poly.entity_id
_entity_poly.type
_entity_poly.pdbx_seq_one_letter_code
_entity_poly.pdbx_strand_id
1 'polypeptide(L)'
;MQKILIADASAKQLADYAETVLGLEGVDYRLGKGKIEEKMRAVLYDKDFIEVEDDEAPIARINPPAPTNARRMATIIIPNQDKAGGTEPVPVAVNGRQLWIPRQAPQTIPWEYMHALDNAKKFVYETDGNGTLILPPSEVHEYPFSVLHEDPPLIEKAA
;
A
#
# COMPACT_ATOMS: atom_id res chain seq x y z
N MET A 1 4.63 8.26 -39.18
CA MET A 1 3.28 8.14 -39.77
C MET A 1 2.94 6.67 -39.89
N GLN A 2 2.08 6.19 -39.01
CA GLN A 2 1.61 4.81 -39.00
C GLN A 2 0.21 4.73 -39.62
N LYS A 3 -0.01 3.73 -40.48
CA LYS A 3 -1.35 3.38 -40.98
C LYS A 3 -2.04 2.51 -39.94
N ILE A 4 -3.11 3.02 -39.36
CA ILE A 4 -3.93 2.30 -38.37
C ILE A 4 -5.31 2.07 -38.99
N LEU A 5 -5.84 0.86 -38.85
CA LEU A 5 -7.21 0.56 -39.28
C LEU A 5 -8.21 1.38 -38.47
N ILE A 6 -9.27 1.90 -39.10
CA ILE A 6 -10.31 2.67 -38.41
C ILE A 6 -10.90 1.87 -37.24
N ALA A 7 -11.04 0.55 -37.41
CA ALA A 7 -11.52 -0.38 -36.38
C ALA A 7 -10.63 -0.44 -35.12
N ASP A 8 -9.32 -0.22 -35.25
CA ASP A 8 -8.35 -0.28 -34.15
C ASP A 8 -7.95 1.11 -33.64
N ALA A 9 -8.28 2.16 -34.38
CA ALA A 9 -8.00 3.54 -34.00
C ALA A 9 -8.81 3.97 -32.76
N SER A 10 -8.16 4.71 -31.87
CA SER A 10 -8.83 5.33 -30.72
C SER A 10 -9.73 6.49 -31.15
N ALA A 11 -10.76 6.80 -30.36
CA ALA A 11 -11.67 7.92 -30.65
C ALA A 11 -10.96 9.28 -30.74
N LYS A 12 -9.84 9.44 -30.02
CA LYS A 12 -8.97 10.62 -30.10
C LYS A 12 -8.25 10.69 -31.44
N GLN A 13 -7.60 9.61 -31.87
CA GLN A 13 -6.90 9.56 -33.15
C GLN A 13 -7.84 9.78 -34.35
N LEU A 14 -9.08 9.27 -34.28
CA LEU A 14 -10.09 9.50 -35.31
C LEU A 14 -10.57 10.95 -35.35
N ALA A 15 -10.76 11.58 -34.18
CA ALA A 15 -11.13 12.99 -34.09
C ALA A 15 -10.01 13.90 -34.63
N ASP A 16 -8.77 13.66 -34.17
CA ASP A 16 -7.59 14.41 -34.60
C ASP A 16 -7.39 14.28 -36.11
N TYR A 17 -7.53 13.08 -36.69
CA TYR A 17 -7.42 12.87 -38.13
C TYR A 17 -8.56 13.55 -38.92
N ALA A 18 -9.80 13.46 -38.43
CA ALA A 18 -10.96 14.07 -39.08
C ALA A 18 -10.85 15.60 -39.11
N GLU A 19 -10.39 16.23 -38.02
CA GLU A 19 -10.20 17.67 -37.95
C GLU A 19 -9.00 18.14 -38.76
N THR A 20 -7.84 17.48 -38.60
CA THR A 20 -6.57 17.95 -39.20
C THR A 20 -6.40 17.59 -40.67
N VAL A 21 -6.83 16.39 -41.09
CA VAL A 21 -6.61 15.89 -42.46
C VAL A 21 -7.86 16.05 -43.33
N LEU A 22 -9.05 15.80 -42.77
CA LEU A 22 -10.32 15.92 -43.50
C LEU A 22 -10.99 17.29 -43.36
N GLY A 23 -10.51 18.16 -42.47
CA GLY A 23 -11.07 19.50 -42.27
C GLY A 23 -12.49 19.50 -41.71
N LEU A 24 -12.89 18.44 -41.01
CA LEU A 24 -14.21 18.32 -40.40
C LEU A 24 -14.29 19.11 -39.10
N GLU A 25 -15.01 20.22 -39.12
CA GLU A 25 -15.23 21.05 -37.92
C GLU A 25 -16.19 20.36 -36.92
N GLY A 26 -15.88 20.48 -35.63
CA GLY A 26 -16.73 19.99 -34.54
C GLY A 26 -16.72 18.47 -34.35
N VAL A 27 -15.58 17.82 -34.62
CA VAL A 27 -15.35 16.41 -34.32
C VAL A 27 -14.51 16.29 -33.04
N ASP A 28 -15.19 16.20 -31.89
CA ASP A 28 -14.55 15.93 -30.59
C ASP A 28 -14.54 14.40 -30.33
N TYR A 29 -13.46 13.88 -29.74
CA TYR A 29 -13.34 12.50 -29.24
C TYR A 29 -14.50 12.09 -28.31
N ARG A 30 -15.15 13.06 -27.65
CA ARG A 30 -16.33 12.84 -26.80
C ARG A 30 -17.59 12.43 -27.54
N LEU A 31 -17.68 12.63 -28.86
CA LEU A 31 -18.83 12.19 -29.67
C LEU A 31 -18.95 10.67 -29.73
N GLY A 32 -17.87 9.96 -29.42
CA GLY A 32 -17.79 8.50 -29.49
C GLY A 32 -17.44 8.02 -30.91
N LYS A 33 -16.66 6.94 -30.97
CA LYS A 33 -16.07 6.39 -32.18
C LYS A 33 -17.06 6.23 -33.34
N GLY A 34 -18.22 5.62 -33.11
CA GLY A 34 -19.21 5.37 -34.16
C GLY A 34 -19.77 6.63 -34.84
N LYS A 35 -19.93 7.74 -34.10
CA LYS A 35 -20.40 9.01 -34.67
C LYS A 35 -19.32 9.72 -35.49
N ILE A 36 -18.06 9.55 -35.11
CA ILE A 36 -16.91 10.10 -35.83
C ILE A 36 -16.74 9.36 -37.16
N GLU A 37 -16.85 8.02 -37.15
CA GLU A 37 -16.82 7.19 -38.36
C GLU A 37 -17.95 7.56 -39.33
N GLU A 38 -19.17 7.80 -38.83
CA GLU A 38 -20.30 8.22 -39.66
C GLU A 38 -20.04 9.57 -40.34
N LYS A 39 -19.46 10.54 -39.61
CA LYS A 39 -19.07 11.84 -40.18
C LYS A 39 -17.96 11.70 -41.22
N MET A 40 -16.97 10.85 -40.98
CA MET A 40 -15.90 10.58 -41.97
C MET A 40 -16.47 9.95 -43.24
N ARG A 41 -17.41 9.01 -43.12
CA ARG A 41 -18.11 8.41 -44.26
C ARG A 41 -18.97 9.43 -45.02
N ALA A 42 -19.55 10.42 -44.33
CA ALA A 42 -20.33 11.49 -44.96
C ALA A 42 -19.50 12.39 -45.90
N VAL A 43 -18.16 12.43 -45.74
CA VAL A 43 -17.24 13.15 -46.64
C VAL A 43 -16.64 12.22 -47.70
N LEU A 44 -17.25 11.05 -47.94
CA LEU A 44 -16.79 10.04 -48.91
C LEU A 44 -15.37 9.54 -48.63
N TYR A 45 -14.97 9.48 -47.36
CA TYR A 45 -13.72 8.83 -46.99
C TYR A 45 -13.88 7.30 -47.04
N ASP A 46 -13.49 6.71 -48.17
CA ASP A 46 -13.66 5.27 -48.47
C ASP A 46 -12.48 4.39 -48.05
N LYS A 47 -11.50 4.92 -47.32
CA LYS A 47 -10.33 4.13 -46.89
C LYS A 47 -10.61 3.51 -45.53
N ASP A 48 -10.18 2.25 -45.35
CA ASP A 48 -10.32 1.52 -44.08
C ASP A 48 -9.25 1.90 -43.03
N PHE A 49 -8.37 2.85 -43.34
CA PHE A 49 -7.25 3.25 -42.49
C PHE A 49 -7.10 4.76 -42.36
N ILE A 50 -6.52 5.19 -41.25
CA ILE A 50 -6.07 6.56 -40.99
C ILE A 50 -4.54 6.60 -40.88
N GLU A 51 -3.95 7.73 -41.25
CA GLU A 51 -2.51 7.98 -41.10
C GLU A 51 -2.31 8.86 -39.86
N VAL A 52 -1.74 8.28 -38.82
CA VAL A 52 -1.52 8.96 -37.53
C VAL A 52 -0.04 9.28 -37.38
N GLU A 53 0.30 10.49 -36.95
CA GLU A 53 1.66 10.84 -36.55
C GLU A 53 2.00 10.09 -35.24
N ASP A 54 3.19 9.49 -35.19
CA ASP A 54 3.56 8.61 -34.08
C ASP A 54 3.65 9.42 -32.78
N ASP A 55 2.62 9.34 -31.94
CA ASP A 55 2.69 9.82 -30.56
C ASP A 55 3.77 9.01 -29.82
N GLU A 56 4.67 9.73 -29.15
CA GLU A 56 5.88 9.27 -28.50
C GLU A 56 5.72 7.95 -27.73
N ALA A 57 6.80 7.15 -27.76
CA ALA A 57 6.89 5.85 -27.10
C ALA A 57 6.29 5.86 -25.69
N PRO A 58 5.52 4.82 -25.30
CA PRO A 58 4.86 4.76 -24.00
C PRO A 58 5.90 4.91 -22.90
N ILE A 59 5.77 5.95 -22.09
CA ILE A 59 6.62 6.18 -20.92
C ILE A 59 6.36 5.02 -19.95
N ALA A 60 7.25 4.02 -19.97
CA ALA A 60 7.21 2.92 -19.03
C ALA A 60 7.37 3.51 -17.62
N ARG A 61 6.35 3.35 -16.77
CA ARG A 61 6.47 3.65 -15.35
C ARG A 61 7.54 2.73 -14.76
N ILE A 62 8.74 3.26 -14.55
CA ILE A 62 9.79 2.59 -13.80
C ILE A 62 9.28 2.52 -12.36
N ASN A 63 8.84 1.34 -11.92
CA ASN A 63 8.60 1.12 -10.50
C ASN A 63 9.96 1.27 -9.78
N PRO A 64 10.11 2.19 -8.82
CA PRO A 64 11.36 2.31 -8.08
C PRO A 64 11.67 0.97 -7.41
N PRO A 65 12.95 0.55 -7.36
CA PRO A 65 13.33 -0.65 -6.62
C PRO A 65 12.88 -0.53 -5.17
N ALA A 66 12.25 -1.58 -4.64
CA ALA A 66 11.82 -1.61 -3.24
C ALA A 66 13.02 -1.31 -2.32
N PRO A 67 12.85 -0.50 -1.26
CA PRO A 67 13.95 -0.13 -0.39
C PRO A 67 14.57 -1.39 0.25
N THR A 68 15.87 -1.57 0.05
CA THR A 68 16.68 -2.74 0.44
C THR A 68 16.90 -2.88 1.96
N ASN A 69 16.26 -2.04 2.77
CA ASN A 69 16.27 -2.20 4.23
C ASN A 69 15.17 -3.19 4.63
N ALA A 70 15.42 -4.47 4.39
CA ALA A 70 14.63 -5.54 4.98
C ALA A 70 14.75 -5.39 6.51
N ARG A 71 13.70 -4.94 7.17
CA ARG A 71 13.62 -5.00 8.64
C ARG A 71 13.13 -6.38 9.02
N ARG A 72 13.68 -6.92 10.10
CA ARG A 72 13.17 -8.16 10.70
C ARG A 72 11.74 -7.91 11.18
N MET A 73 10.77 -8.72 10.75
CA MET A 73 9.38 -8.60 11.16
C MET A 73 9.01 -9.71 12.14
N ALA A 74 7.99 -9.44 12.96
CA ALA A 74 7.38 -10.41 13.86
C ALA A 74 5.86 -10.24 13.82
N THR A 75 5.13 -11.35 13.82
CA THR A 75 3.67 -11.33 13.95
C THR A 75 3.31 -11.67 15.38
N ILE A 76 2.66 -10.72 16.07
CA ILE A 76 2.22 -10.88 17.45
C ILE A 76 0.71 -10.73 17.59
N ILE A 77 0.17 -11.24 18.70
CA ILE A 77 -1.18 -10.95 19.15
C ILE A 77 -1.15 -10.50 20.61
N ILE A 78 -1.84 -9.40 20.90
CA ILE A 78 -1.98 -8.87 22.26
C ILE A 78 -3.42 -9.11 22.71
N PRO A 79 -3.67 -9.95 23.74
CA PRO A 79 -5.00 -10.14 24.29
C PRO A 79 -5.51 -8.88 25.01
N ASN A 80 -6.83 -8.82 25.21
CA ASN A 80 -7.43 -7.83 26.08
C ASN A 80 -7.08 -8.12 27.54
N GLN A 81 -7.08 -7.07 28.37
CA GLN A 81 -6.85 -7.17 29.81
C GLN A 81 -8.07 -6.64 30.57
N ASP A 82 -8.37 -7.25 31.72
CA ASP A 82 -9.42 -6.80 32.64
C ASP A 82 -8.96 -5.60 33.48
N LYS A 83 -8.44 -4.57 32.81
CA LYS A 83 -7.99 -3.31 33.39
C LYS A 83 -8.58 -2.15 32.59
N ALA A 84 -8.67 -0.97 33.20
CA ALA A 84 -9.06 0.24 32.47
C ALA A 84 -8.11 0.46 31.26
N GLY A 85 -8.68 0.70 30.08
CA GLY A 85 -7.92 0.79 28.82
C GLY A 85 -7.39 -0.55 28.28
N GLY A 86 -7.77 -1.69 28.87
CA GLY A 86 -7.30 -3.01 28.48
C GLY A 86 -7.83 -3.53 27.13
N THR A 87 -8.74 -2.78 26.49
CA THR A 87 -9.24 -3.00 25.13
C THR A 87 -8.64 -2.03 24.11
N GLU A 88 -7.95 -0.98 24.56
CA GLU A 88 -7.38 0.05 23.69
C GLU A 88 -6.08 -0.45 23.03
N PRO A 89 -5.72 0.08 21.84
CA PRO A 89 -4.45 -0.22 21.19
C PRO A 89 -3.26 0.14 22.09
N VAL A 90 -2.22 -0.70 22.06
CA VAL A 90 -1.02 -0.50 22.88
C VAL A 90 -0.08 0.48 22.16
N PRO A 91 0.24 1.64 22.76
CA PRO A 91 1.25 2.54 22.21
C PRO A 91 2.65 2.01 22.53
N VAL A 92 3.47 1.79 21.51
CA VAL A 92 4.87 1.38 21.64
C VAL A 92 5.75 2.38 20.91
N ALA A 93 6.77 2.92 21.61
CA ALA A 93 7.69 3.87 21.03
C ALA A 93 9.13 3.32 21.03
N VAL A 94 9.79 3.38 19.87
CA VAL A 94 11.18 2.95 19.67
C VAL A 94 11.93 4.07 18.94
N ASN A 95 13.00 4.58 19.55
CA ASN A 95 13.88 5.60 18.96
C ASN A 95 13.11 6.83 18.39
N GLY A 96 12.13 7.33 19.13
CA GLY A 96 11.34 8.51 18.75
C GLY A 96 10.23 8.25 17.72
N ARG A 97 10.03 7.01 17.28
CA ARG A 97 8.89 6.61 16.44
C ARG A 97 7.89 5.82 17.26
N GLN A 98 6.61 6.17 17.12
CA GLN A 98 5.52 5.53 17.84
C GLN A 98 4.69 4.66 16.90
N LEU A 99 4.28 3.49 17.38
CA LEU A 99 3.38 2.56 16.74
C LEU A 99 2.24 2.24 17.70
N TRP A 100 1.01 2.21 17.19
CA TRP A 100 -0.16 1.77 17.94
C TRP A 100 -0.53 0.37 17.49
N ILE A 101 -0.44 -0.59 18.40
CA ILE A 101 -0.65 -2.00 18.11
C ILE A 101 -2.05 -2.39 18.60
N PRO A 102 -3.01 -2.67 17.71
CA PRO A 102 -4.34 -3.09 18.13
C PRO A 102 -4.29 -4.44 18.86
N ARG A 103 -5.20 -4.62 19.81
CA ARG A 103 -5.40 -5.88 20.54
C ARG A 103 -6.33 -6.82 19.76
N GLN A 104 -6.32 -8.10 20.13
CA GLN A 104 -7.21 -9.15 19.59
C GLN A 104 -7.07 -9.44 18.09
N ALA A 105 -6.03 -8.92 17.44
CA ALA A 105 -5.74 -9.20 16.04
C ALA A 105 -4.27 -9.59 15.89
N PRO A 106 -3.94 -10.57 15.03
CA PRO A 106 -2.57 -10.77 14.57
C PRO A 106 -2.07 -9.50 13.88
N GLN A 107 -0.94 -8.98 14.31
CA GLN A 107 -0.31 -7.79 13.74
C GLN A 107 1.14 -8.09 13.41
N THR A 108 1.51 -7.81 12.17
CA THR A 108 2.90 -7.88 11.73
C THR A 108 3.58 -6.55 12.02
N ILE A 109 4.52 -6.58 12.97
CA ILE A 109 5.26 -5.41 13.45
C ILE A 109 6.76 -5.61 13.22
N PRO A 110 7.56 -4.53 13.16
CA PRO A 110 9.01 -4.66 13.15
C PRO A 110 9.52 -5.24 14.48
N TRP A 111 10.57 -6.05 14.41
CA TRP A 111 11.14 -6.77 15.54
C TRP A 111 11.54 -5.83 16.69
N GLU A 112 11.98 -4.61 16.39
CA GLU A 112 12.38 -3.65 17.41
C GLU A 112 11.21 -3.27 18.34
N TYR A 113 9.98 -3.22 17.81
CA TYR A 113 8.78 -2.96 18.62
C TYR A 113 8.37 -4.18 19.44
N MET A 114 8.52 -5.39 18.89
CA MET A 114 8.30 -6.63 19.64
C MET A 114 9.29 -6.73 20.81
N HIS A 115 10.56 -6.44 20.57
CA HIS A 115 11.59 -6.44 21.61
C HIS A 115 11.32 -5.37 22.67
N ALA A 116 10.82 -4.19 22.27
CA ALA A 116 10.39 -3.16 23.22
C ALA A 116 9.22 -3.62 24.10
N LEU A 117 8.24 -4.34 23.53
CA LEU A 117 7.13 -4.92 24.29
C LEU A 117 7.60 -5.99 25.28
N ASP A 118 8.55 -6.85 24.90
CA ASP A 118 9.10 -7.87 25.79
C ASP A 118 9.80 -7.26 27.00
N ASN A 119 10.51 -6.14 26.79
CA ASN A 119 11.18 -5.40 27.85
C ASN A 119 10.24 -4.47 28.65
N ALA A 120 8.98 -4.30 28.24
CA ALA A 120 8.00 -3.48 28.95
C ALA A 120 7.45 -4.25 30.17
N LYS A 121 8.14 -4.09 31.30
CA LYS A 121 7.81 -4.73 32.57
C LYS A 121 7.23 -3.73 33.58
N LYS A 122 6.33 -4.22 34.42
CA LYS A 122 5.73 -3.52 35.55
C LYS A 122 5.94 -4.32 36.84
N PHE A 123 6.17 -3.60 37.93
CA PHE A 123 6.22 -4.18 39.28
C PHE A 123 4.81 -4.30 39.86
N VAL A 124 4.47 -5.50 40.34
CA VAL A 124 3.25 -5.81 41.05
C VAL A 124 3.60 -6.04 42.52
N TYR A 125 2.99 -5.22 43.38
CA TYR A 125 3.14 -5.33 44.82
C TYR A 125 1.95 -6.12 45.38
N GLU A 126 2.21 -7.30 45.90
CA GLU A 126 1.19 -8.11 46.57
C GLU A 126 1.22 -7.82 48.08
N THR A 127 0.07 -7.90 48.73
CA THR A 127 -0.05 -7.80 50.18
C THR A 127 -0.32 -9.18 50.77
N ASP A 128 0.33 -9.49 51.89
CA ASP A 128 0.04 -10.68 52.67
C ASP A 128 -1.34 -10.59 53.37
N GLY A 129 -1.75 -11.67 54.05
CA GLY A 129 -3.00 -11.71 54.79
C GLY A 129 -3.10 -10.71 55.97
N ASN A 130 -2.00 -10.05 56.33
CA ASN A 130 -1.93 -9.02 57.37
C ASN A 130 -1.85 -7.60 56.78
N GLY A 131 -1.94 -7.45 55.45
CA GLY A 131 -1.84 -6.16 54.77
C GLY A 131 -0.41 -5.63 54.61
N THR A 132 0.61 -6.44 54.92
CA THR A 132 2.02 -6.09 54.71
C THR A 132 2.41 -6.36 53.27
N LEU A 133 3.20 -5.48 52.66
CA LEU A 133 3.72 -5.67 51.31
C LEU A 133 4.71 -6.85 51.28
N ILE A 134 4.48 -7.79 50.38
CA ILE A 134 5.41 -8.87 50.08
C ILE A 134 6.55 -8.29 49.25
N LEU A 135 7.78 -8.40 49.77
CA LEU A 135 8.99 -7.95 49.10
C LEU A 135 9.86 -9.18 48.76
N PRO A 136 10.53 -9.19 47.59
CA PRO A 136 10.52 -8.17 46.52
C PRO A 136 9.22 -8.21 45.68
N PRO A 137 8.86 -7.09 45.02
CA PRO A 137 7.72 -7.07 44.11
C PRO A 137 7.93 -8.00 42.92
N SER A 138 6.85 -8.56 42.41
CA SER A 138 6.86 -9.42 41.23
C SER A 138 6.98 -8.57 39.97
N GLU A 139 7.97 -8.86 39.11
CA GLU A 139 8.06 -8.30 37.76
C GLU A 139 7.14 -9.05 36.82
N VAL A 140 6.20 -8.34 36.19
CA VAL A 140 5.27 -8.90 35.21
C VAL A 140 5.28 -8.04 33.95
N HIS A 141 5.12 -8.65 32.78
CA HIS A 141 4.95 -7.90 31.54
C HIS A 141 3.73 -6.98 31.64
N GLU A 142 3.92 -5.71 31.30
CA GLU A 142 2.84 -4.73 31.30
C GLU A 142 1.78 -5.08 30.24
N TYR A 143 2.28 -5.48 29.05
CA TYR A 143 1.49 -5.90 27.91
C TYR A 143 1.88 -7.33 27.52
N PRO A 144 1.24 -8.36 28.10
CA PRO A 144 1.48 -9.74 27.70
C PRO A 144 1.06 -9.90 26.23
N PHE A 145 1.88 -10.60 25.45
CA PHE A 145 1.62 -10.88 24.03
C PHE A 145 2.04 -12.31 23.70
N SER A 146 1.57 -12.80 22.56
CA SER A 146 1.99 -14.10 22.01
C SER A 146 2.61 -13.89 20.64
N VAL A 147 3.77 -14.52 20.41
CA VAL A 147 4.45 -14.52 19.11
C VAL A 147 3.88 -15.65 18.27
N LEU A 148 3.34 -15.30 17.10
CA LEU A 148 2.82 -16.27 16.12
C LEU A 148 3.88 -16.64 15.09
N HIS A 149 4.69 -15.66 14.69
CA HIS A 149 5.77 -15.85 13.72
C HIS A 149 6.87 -14.83 13.98
N GLU A 150 8.12 -15.24 13.83
CA GLU A 150 9.29 -14.36 13.90
C GLU A 150 10.20 -14.66 12.71
N ASP A 151 10.56 -13.62 11.96
CA ASP A 151 11.54 -13.78 10.88
C ASP A 151 12.90 -14.20 11.48
N PRO A 152 13.69 -15.00 10.75
CA PRO A 152 15.05 -15.34 11.17
C PRO A 152 15.89 -14.06 11.32
N PRO A 153 16.92 -14.07 12.19
CA PRO A 153 17.82 -12.94 12.31
C PRO A 153 18.46 -12.64 10.96
N LEU A 154 18.55 -11.36 10.63
CA LEU A 154 19.29 -10.89 9.46
C LEU A 154 20.78 -11.10 9.75
N ILE A 155 21.28 -12.29 9.43
CA ILE A 155 22.72 -12.56 9.50
C ILE A 155 23.33 -11.73 8.38
N GLU A 156 23.93 -10.60 8.73
CA GLU A 156 24.89 -9.94 7.85
C GLU A 156 25.98 -10.97 7.58
N LYS A 157 26.02 -11.52 6.36
CA LYS A 157 27.24 -12.18 5.88
C LYS A 157 28.31 -11.10 5.91
N ALA A 158 29.17 -11.15 6.94
CA ALA A 158 30.38 -10.36 7.00
C ALA A 158 31.13 -10.57 5.67
N ALA A 159 31.21 -9.52 4.87
CA ALA A 159 31.97 -9.45 3.63
C ALA A 159 33.46 -9.25 3.94
#